data_AF-A0A0S8CQS5-F1
#
_entry.id   AF-A0A0S8CQS5-F1
#
_cell.length_a   1.000
_cell.length_b   1.000
_cell.length_c   1.000
_cell.angle_alpha   90.00
_cell.angle_beta   90.00
_cell.angle_gamma   90.00
#
_symmetry.space_group_name_H-M   'P 1'
#
loop_
_entity.id
_entity.type
_entity.pdbx_description
1 polymer ?
#
loop_
_entity_poly.entity_id
_entity_poly.type
_entity_poly.pdbx_seq_one_letter_code
_entity_poly.pdbx_strand_id
1 'polypeptide(L)'
;MTSNLPPALILILGALLVPFFRGKSKNWYVILLPAAAFYLITQLEAGSSWQIHFFGFDLTFLRVDKLSKVFGYIFTMNAVAAFVYAFYL
;
A
#
# COMPACT_ATOMS: atom_id res chain seq x y z
N MET A 1 14.62 -0.21 13.01
CA MET A 1 14.25 1.15 12.54
C MET A 1 13.03 1.01 11.66
N THR A 2 11.86 1.06 12.28
CA THR A 2 10.58 0.77 11.64
C THR A 2 10.19 1.92 10.75
N SER A 3 10.14 1.65 9.46
CA SER A 3 9.69 2.61 8.46
C SER A 3 8.22 2.91 8.71
N ASN A 4 7.92 4.04 9.35
CA ASN A 4 6.57 4.60 9.49
C ASN A 4 6.01 5.10 8.14
N LEU A 5 6.35 4.45 7.03
CA LEU A 5 5.90 4.84 5.71
C LEU A 5 4.45 4.37 5.53
N PRO A 6 3.51 5.23 5.15
CA PRO A 6 2.15 4.80 4.82
C PRO A 6 2.16 3.85 3.61
N PRO A 7 1.57 2.65 3.70
CA PRO A 7 1.47 1.71 2.57
C PRO A 7 0.74 2.30 1.36
N ALA A 8 -0.18 3.24 1.60
CA ALA A 8 -0.86 3.97 0.55
C ALA A 8 0.10 4.75 -0.36
N LEU A 9 1.23 5.27 0.16
CA LEU A 9 2.21 5.96 -0.68
C LEU A 9 2.84 5.04 -1.71
N ILE A 10 3.17 3.80 -1.34
CA ILE A 10 3.71 2.80 -2.27
C ILE A 10 2.69 2.53 -3.37
N LEU A 11 1.42 2.36 -3.01
CA LEU A 11 0.35 2.07 -3.98
C LEU A 11 0.07 3.25 -4.91
N ILE A 12 -0.04 4.47 -4.36
CA ILE A 12 -0.36 5.68 -5.15
C ILE A 12 0.82 6.05 -6.05
N LEU A 13 2.02 6.23 -5.49
CA LEU A 13 3.20 6.61 -6.27
C LEU A 13 3.59 5.49 -7.23
N GLY A 14 3.46 4.23 -6.80
CA GLY A 14 3.67 3.08 -7.67
C GLY A 14 2.69 3.04 -8.83
N ALA A 15 1.40 3.32 -8.60
CA ALA A 15 0.39 3.41 -9.65
C ALA A 15 0.73 4.49 -10.69
N LEU A 16 1.25 5.64 -10.27
CA LEU A 16 1.72 6.70 -11.19
C LEU A 16 2.83 6.21 -12.13
N LEU A 17 3.64 5.24 -11.71
CA LEU A 17 4.74 4.71 -12.50
C LEU A 17 4.31 3.58 -13.47
N VAL A 18 3.15 2.96 -13.26
CA VAL A 18 2.61 1.88 -14.12
C VAL A 18 2.61 2.22 -15.62
N PRO A 19 2.18 3.41 -16.10
CA PRO A 19 2.12 3.71 -17.54
C PRO A 19 3.48 3.72 -18.25
N PHE A 20 4.59 3.79 -17.50
CA PHE A 20 5.94 3.74 -18.08
C PHE A 20 6.41 2.31 -18.38
N PHE A 21 5.71 1.28 -17.88
CA PHE A 21 6.04 -0.14 -18.13
C PHE A 21 5.17 -0.74 -19.23
N ARG A 22 5.70 -1.72 -19.97
CA ARG A 22 5.00 -2.39 -21.09
C ARG A 22 5.17 -3.90 -21.08
N GLY A 23 4.16 -4.62 -21.58
CA GLY A 23 4.18 -6.08 -21.69
C GLY A 23 4.39 -6.77 -20.34
N LYS A 24 5.25 -7.78 -20.30
CA LYS A 24 5.46 -8.61 -19.10
C LYS A 24 6.03 -7.84 -17.90
N SER A 25 6.80 -6.77 -18.11
CA SER A 25 7.37 -5.98 -17.00
C SER A 25 6.29 -5.21 -16.26
N LYS A 26 5.30 -4.66 -16.97
CA LYS A 26 4.11 -4.05 -16.36
C LYS A 26 3.36 -5.04 -15.49
N ASN A 27 3.21 -6.29 -15.97
CA ASN A 27 2.43 -7.29 -15.27
C ASN A 27 3.04 -7.63 -13.90
N TRP A 28 4.34 -7.93 -13.90
CA TRP A 28 5.08 -8.14 -12.66
C TRP A 28 5.08 -6.92 -11.75
N TYR A 29 5.29 -5.72 -12.31
CA TYR A 29 5.30 -4.48 -11.55
C TYR A 29 3.99 -4.25 -10.79
N VAL A 30 2.85 -4.41 -11.47
CA VAL A 30 1.52 -4.20 -10.88
C VAL A 30 1.21 -5.24 -9.78
N ILE A 31 1.68 -6.48 -9.90
CA ILE A 31 1.55 -7.50 -8.83
C ILE A 31 2.45 -7.19 -7.63
N LEU A 32 3.67 -6.72 -7.90
CA LEU A 32 4.66 -6.42 -6.87
C LEU A 32 4.24 -5.24 -6.00
N LEU A 33 3.46 -4.28 -6.51
CA LEU A 33 2.98 -3.13 -5.73
C LEU A 33 2.17 -3.52 -4.49
N PRO A 34 1.05 -4.27 -4.58
CA PRO A 34 0.31 -4.72 -3.41
C PRO A 34 1.07 -5.76 -2.58
N ALA A 35 1.96 -6.56 -3.17
CA ALA A 35 2.83 -7.46 -2.40
C ALA A 35 3.83 -6.69 -1.52
N ALA A 36 4.43 -5.61 -2.03
CA ALA A 36 5.29 -4.71 -1.27
C ALA A 36 4.52 -3.97 -0.18
N ALA A 37 3.30 -3.51 -0.48
CA ALA A 37 2.42 -2.90 0.51
C ALA A 37 2.04 -3.89 1.63
N PHE A 38 1.73 -5.14 1.29
CA PHE A 38 1.48 -6.21 2.26
C PHE A 38 2.68 -6.40 3.19
N TYR A 39 3.89 -6.53 2.61
CA TYR A 39 5.11 -6.67 3.38
C TYR A 39 5.32 -5.47 4.33
N LEU A 40 5.11 -4.24 3.85
CA LEU A 40 5.25 -3.05 4.67
C LEU A 40 4.27 -3.03 5.85
N ILE A 41 3.03 -3.49 5.67
CA ILE A 41 2.04 -3.58 6.76
C ILE A 41 2.52 -4.52 7.89
N THR A 42 3.28 -5.57 7.56
CA THR A 42 3.84 -6.48 8.58
C THR A 42 4.85 -5.77 9.48
N GLN A 43 5.58 -4.79 8.92
CA GLN A 43 6.64 -4.03 9.61
C GLN A 43 6.12 -2.80 10.37
N LEU A 44 4.85 -2.42 10.19
CA LEU A 44 4.29 -1.25 10.87
C LEU A 44 4.11 -1.53 12.37
N GLU A 45 4.57 -0.63 13.22
CA GLU A 45 4.29 -0.67 14.66
C GLU A 45 2.95 -0.03 14.98
N ALA A 46 2.31 -0.46 16.07
CA ALA A 46 1.05 0.13 16.50
C ALA A 46 1.26 1.59 16.94
N GLY A 47 0.36 2.47 16.53
CA GLY A 47 0.45 3.90 16.84
C GLY A 47 -0.06 4.79 15.72
N SER A 48 -0.05 6.10 15.97
CA SER A 48 -0.38 7.12 14.97
C SER A 48 0.87 7.91 14.62
N SER A 49 1.16 8.06 13.34
CA SER A 49 2.26 8.87 12.81
C SER A 49 1.78 9.70 11.63
N TRP A 50 2.63 10.61 11.14
CA TRP A 50 2.27 11.56 10.08
C TRP A 50 1.04 12.40 10.45
N GLN A 51 1.16 13.14 11.54
CA GLN A 51 0.13 14.07 11.98
C GLN A 51 0.45 15.46 11.45
N ILE A 52 -0.51 16.08 10.77
CA ILE A 52 -0.37 17.44 10.24
C ILE A 52 -1.56 18.25 10.73
N HIS A 53 -1.27 19.39 11.34
CA HIS A 53 -2.30 20.35 11.70
C HIS A 53 -2.57 21.25 10.49
N PHE A 54 -3.79 21.23 9.98
CA PHE A 54 -4.18 21.94 8.76
C PHE A 54 -5.56 22.57 8.91
N PHE A 55 -5.64 23.90 8.74
CA PHE A 55 -6.89 24.67 8.88
C PHE A 55 -7.67 24.40 10.18
N GLY A 56 -6.97 24.19 11.30
CA GLY A 56 -7.60 23.89 12.58
C GLY A 56 -7.98 22.42 12.78
N PHE A 57 -7.71 21.55 11.80
CA PHE A 57 -7.94 20.11 11.89
C PHE A 57 -6.63 19.35 12.12
N ASP A 58 -6.68 18.35 12.99
CA ASP A 58 -5.58 17.39 13.16
C ASP A 58 -5.76 16.21 12.19
N LEU A 59 -4.99 16.23 11.10
CA LEU A 59 -5.00 15.18 10.08
C LEU A 59 -3.99 14.09 10.45
N THR A 60 -4.46 12.86 10.65
CA THR A 60 -3.60 11.70 10.87
C THR A 60 -3.52 10.87 9.59
N PHE A 61 -2.37 10.87 8.93
CA PHE A 61 -2.18 10.16 7.66
C PHE A 61 -1.83 8.67 7.81
N LEU A 62 -1.31 8.27 8.98
CA LEU A 62 -1.02 6.87 9.27
C LEU A 62 -1.46 6.52 10.69
N ARG A 63 -2.53 5.74 10.81
CA ARG A 63 -2.95 5.12 12.07
C ARG A 63 -2.86 3.61 11.94
N VAL A 64 -2.10 2.99 12.84
CA VAL A 64 -1.86 1.56 12.88
C VAL A 64 -2.47 0.98 14.14
N ASP A 65 -3.56 0.25 13.97
CA ASP A 65 -4.23 -0.52 15.00
C ASP A 65 -4.49 -1.95 14.50
N LYS A 66 -4.87 -2.86 15.40
CA LYS A 66 -5.07 -4.27 15.05
C LYS A 66 -6.12 -4.45 13.95
N LEU A 67 -7.19 -3.66 13.96
CA LEU A 67 -8.27 -3.75 12.97
C LEU A 67 -7.80 -3.21 11.61
N SER A 68 -7.17 -2.04 11.60
CA SER A 68 -6.60 -1.45 10.38
C SER A 68 -5.56 -2.37 9.72
N LYS A 69 -4.74 -3.08 10.51
CA LYS A 69 -3.81 -4.10 9.98
C LYS A 69 -4.52 -5.26 9.28
N VAL A 70 -5.57 -5.81 9.89
CA VAL A 70 -6.37 -6.90 9.29
C VAL A 70 -6.94 -6.46 7.94
N PHE A 71 -7.55 -5.28 7.86
CA PHE A 71 -8.04 -4.75 6.59
C PHE A 71 -6.92 -4.51 5.58
N GLY A 72 -5.78 -3.98 6.03
CA GLY A 72 -4.60 -3.81 5.19
C GLY A 72 -4.15 -5.12 4.55
N TYR A 73 -4.09 -6.22 5.31
CA TYR A 73 -3.76 -7.54 4.78
C TYR A 73 -4.79 -8.06 3.78
N ILE A 74 -6.09 -7.95 4.11
CA ILE A 74 -7.17 -8.42 3.24
C ILE A 74 -7.14 -7.68 1.90
N PHE A 75 -7.04 -6.35 1.91
CA PHE A 75 -7.07 -5.56 0.68
C PHE A 75 -5.83 -5.77 -0.19
N THR A 76 -4.64 -5.88 0.42
CA THR A 76 -3.42 -6.13 -0.35
C THR A 76 -3.37 -7.55 -0.92
N MET A 77 -3.81 -8.57 -0.16
CA MET A 77 -3.98 -9.94 -0.69
C MET A 77 -4.99 -10.01 -1.83
N ASN A 78 -6.15 -9.36 -1.67
CA ASN A 78 -7.17 -9.30 -2.72
C ASN A 78 -6.62 -8.60 -3.98
N ALA A 79 -5.87 -7.51 -3.83
CA ALA A 79 -5.26 -6.80 -4.96
C ALA A 79 -4.22 -7.68 -5.70
N VAL A 80 -3.37 -8.41 -4.97
CA VAL A 80 -2.45 -9.39 -5.60
C VAL A 80 -3.22 -10.41 -6.43
N ALA A 81 -4.26 -11.02 -5.84
CA ALA A 81 -5.07 -12.03 -6.53
C ALA A 81 -5.78 -11.46 -7.78
N ALA A 82 -6.37 -10.26 -7.66
CA ALA A 82 -7.03 -9.57 -8.76
C ALA A 82 -6.07 -9.27 -9.92
N PHE A 83 -4.84 -8.80 -9.62
CA PHE A 83 -3.86 -8.53 -10.66
C PHE A 83 -3.28 -9.78 -11.30
N VAL A 84 -3.05 -10.85 -10.53
CA VAL A 84 -2.66 -12.15 -11.11
C VAL A 84 -3.74 -12.64 -12.07
N TYR A 85 -5.02 -12.57 -11.68
CA TYR A 85 -6.14 -12.97 -12.53
C TYR A 85 -6.27 -12.08 -13.78
N ALA A 86 -6.02 -10.78 -13.67
CA ALA A 86 -6.11 -9.84 -14.80
C ALA A 86 -5.14 -10.15 -15.95
N PHE A 87 -4.07 -10.93 -15.72
CA PHE A 87 -3.15 -11.37 -16.78
C PHE A 87 -3.44 -12.75 -17.33
N TYR A 88 -4.42 -13.45 -16.74
CA TYR A 88 -4.92 -14.72 -17.27
C TYR A 88 -6.03 -14.50 -18.30
N LEU A 89 -6.72 -13.36 -18.27
CA LEU A 89 -7.61 -12.87 -19.34
C LEU A 89 -6.81 -12.35 -20.54
#